data_AF-A0A838E8X0-F1
#
_entry.id   AF-A0A838E8X0-F1
#
_cell.length_a   1.000
_cell.length_b   1.000
_cell.length_c   1.000
_cell.angle_alpha   90.00
_cell.angle_beta   90.00
_cell.angle_gamma   90.00
#
_symmetry.space_group_name_H-M   'P 1'
#
loop_
_entity.id
_entity.type
_entity.pdbx_description
1 polymer ?
#
loop_
_entity_poly.entity_id
_entity_poly.type
_entity_poly.pdbx_seq_one_letter_code
_entity_poly.pdbx_strand_id
1 'polypeptide(L)'
;PYARVIFLNTSMDASIKPTGWANWDNTTNYKTAYFAEYNSSGAGANPSARVSWSHQLTAAQAQVYSVNAFLNQDGWLNASETFLNWLLQNWP
;
A
#
# COMPACT_ATOMS: atom_id res chain seq x y z
N PRO A 1 4.60 -16.14 -6.82
CA PRO A 1 4.69 -15.40 -8.12
C PRO A 1 3.52 -14.41 -8.21
N TYR A 2 3.69 -13.23 -8.83
CA TYR A 2 2.65 -12.18 -8.96
C TYR A 2 2.13 -11.52 -7.66
N ALA A 3 2.85 -11.64 -6.55
CA ALA A 3 2.48 -10.92 -5.33
C ALA A 3 2.44 -9.41 -5.57
N ARG A 4 1.49 -8.69 -4.98
CA ARG A 4 1.44 -7.22 -5.01
C ARG A 4 1.28 -6.70 -3.59
N VAL A 5 2.27 -5.96 -3.11
CA VAL A 5 2.26 -5.36 -1.77
C VAL A 5 2.70 -3.91 -1.89
N ILE A 6 1.90 -3.01 -1.33
CA ILE A 6 2.09 -1.58 -1.50
C ILE A 6 1.90 -0.89 -0.15
N PHE A 7 2.94 -0.20 0.31
CA PHE A 7 2.86 0.67 1.50
C PHE A 7 2.72 2.13 1.06
N LEU A 8 1.61 2.77 1.42
CA LEU A 8 1.36 4.19 1.14
C LEU A 8 1.32 4.94 2.47
N ASN A 9 2.03 6.07 2.58
CA ASN A 9 1.99 6.97 3.74
C ASN A 9 2.20 6.24 5.08
N THR A 10 3.11 5.27 5.12
CA THR A 10 3.29 4.35 6.25
C THR A 10 4.44 4.81 7.14
N SER A 11 4.23 4.86 8.45
CA SER A 11 5.33 5.03 9.42
C SER A 11 6.02 3.69 9.65
N MET A 12 7.33 3.64 9.42
CA MET A 12 8.17 2.45 9.55
C MET A 12 9.22 2.67 10.64
N ASP A 13 9.29 1.78 11.62
CA ASP A 13 10.28 1.83 12.69
C ASP A 13 11.64 1.26 12.25
N ALA A 14 12.64 1.34 13.13
CA ALA A 14 14.01 0.90 12.84
C ALA A 14 14.18 -0.62 12.71
N SER A 15 13.14 -1.44 12.95
CA SER A 15 13.21 -2.88 12.78
C SER A 15 13.22 -3.30 11.30
N ILE A 16 12.77 -2.43 10.40
CA ILE A 16 12.78 -2.67 8.96
C ILE A 16 14.21 -2.53 8.42
N LYS A 17 14.71 -3.61 7.82
CA LYS A 17 16.04 -3.60 7.18
C LYS A 17 16.09 -2.54 6.06
N PRO A 18 17.22 -1.85 5.85
CA PRO A 18 17.35 -0.86 4.77
C PRO A 18 16.98 -1.40 3.38
N THR A 19 17.28 -2.68 3.10
CA THR A 19 16.90 -3.37 1.85
C THR A 19 15.38 -3.48 1.65
N GLY A 20 14.59 -3.42 2.72
CA GLY A 20 13.13 -3.42 2.77
C GLY A 20 12.49 -4.76 2.43
N TRP A 21 12.87 -5.34 1.30
CA TRP A 21 12.25 -6.53 0.73
C TRP A 21 13.26 -7.67 0.61
N ALA A 22 12.76 -8.90 0.66
CA ALA A 22 13.56 -10.11 0.54
C ALA A 22 13.05 -10.96 -0.61
N ASN A 23 13.98 -11.61 -1.30
CA ASN A 23 13.64 -12.61 -2.29
C ASN A 23 13.29 -13.93 -1.58
N TRP A 24 12.18 -14.55 -1.96
CA TRP A 24 11.76 -15.84 -1.41
C TRP A 24 12.56 -16.99 -2.04
N ASP A 25 13.26 -17.78 -1.24
CA ASP A 25 14.00 -19.01 -1.62
C ASP A 25 14.88 -18.91 -2.87
N ASN A 26 15.54 -17.77 -3.10
CA ASN A 26 16.34 -17.50 -4.30
C ASN A 26 15.59 -17.70 -5.63
N THR A 27 14.26 -17.67 -5.60
CA THR A 27 13.43 -17.76 -6.80
C THR A 27 13.49 -16.48 -7.62
N THR A 28 13.01 -16.51 -8.86
CA THR A 28 12.87 -15.31 -9.69
C THR A 28 11.49 -14.66 -9.56
N ASN A 29 10.74 -15.00 -8.49
CA ASN A 29 9.38 -14.52 -8.25
C ASN A 29 9.28 -12.99 -8.17
N TYR A 30 10.35 -12.32 -7.74
CA TYR A 30 10.43 -10.86 -7.72
C TYR A 30 10.30 -10.23 -9.12
N LYS A 31 10.57 -10.97 -10.20
CA LYS A 31 10.43 -10.47 -11.57
C LYS A 31 8.96 -10.27 -11.98
N THR A 32 8.03 -10.97 -11.34
CA THR A 32 6.59 -10.85 -11.62
C THR A 32 5.81 -10.24 -10.46
N ALA A 33 6.40 -10.19 -9.27
CA ALA A 33 5.82 -9.50 -8.13
C ALA A 33 5.98 -7.98 -8.25
N TYR A 34 5.13 -7.23 -7.55
CA TYR A 34 5.12 -5.78 -7.52
C TYR A 34 5.12 -5.31 -6.07
N PHE A 35 6.30 -4.96 -5.58
CA PHE A 35 6.54 -4.46 -4.24
C PHE A 35 6.87 -2.97 -4.30
N ALA A 36 6.02 -2.15 -3.69
CA ALA A 36 6.13 -0.70 -3.85
C ALA A 36 5.90 0.07 -2.54
N GLU A 37 6.53 1.23 -2.44
CA GLU A 37 6.38 2.18 -1.34
C GLU A 37 6.10 3.59 -1.88
N TYR A 38 5.31 4.36 -1.16
CA TYR A 38 5.10 5.79 -1.40
C TYR A 38 5.07 6.55 -0.07
N ASN A 39 5.85 7.63 0.01
CA ASN A 39 5.78 8.62 1.09
C ASN A 39 5.77 8.00 2.51
N SER A 40 6.54 6.92 2.70
CA SER A 40 6.71 6.29 4.02
C SER A 40 7.71 7.10 4.84
N SER A 41 7.55 7.09 6.16
CA SER A 41 8.32 7.92 7.10
C SER A 41 8.86 7.09 8.27
N GLY A 42 9.68 7.69 9.13
CA GLY A 42 10.27 7.02 10.29
C GLY A 42 11.62 6.36 10.01
N ALA A 43 12.24 5.81 11.05
CA ALA A 43 13.61 5.33 11.01
C ALA A 43 13.84 4.14 10.05
N GLY A 44 12.80 3.38 9.72
CA GLY A 44 12.86 2.26 8.76
C GLY A 44 12.59 2.66 7.31
N ALA A 45 12.11 3.88 7.06
CA ALA A 45 11.82 4.38 5.72
C ALA A 45 13.12 4.86 5.06
N ASN A 46 13.74 3.97 4.28
CA ASN A 46 15.01 4.24 3.60
C ASN A 46 14.90 3.88 2.10
N PRO A 47 14.22 4.71 1.29
CA PRO A 47 13.95 4.41 -0.12
C PRO A 47 15.23 4.27 -0.96
N SER A 48 16.32 4.97 -0.61
CA SER A 48 17.57 4.91 -1.35
C SER A 48 18.36 3.61 -1.12
N ALA A 49 18.07 2.86 -0.05
CA ALA A 49 18.73 1.59 0.27
C ALA A 49 17.90 0.36 -0.11
N ARG A 50 16.68 0.54 -0.67
CA ARG A 50 15.81 -0.57 -1.06
C ARG A 50 16.44 -1.39 -2.17
N VAL A 51 16.10 -2.68 -2.20
CA VAL A 51 16.46 -3.56 -3.32
C VAL A 51 16.01 -2.97 -4.65
N SER A 52 16.86 -3.09 -5.68
CA SER A 52 16.68 -2.44 -6.97
C SER A 52 15.45 -2.91 -7.76
N TRP A 53 14.90 -4.07 -7.42
CA TRP A 53 13.68 -4.61 -8.04
C TRP A 53 12.39 -4.15 -7.35
N SER A 54 12.47 -3.41 -6.25
CA SER A 54 11.31 -2.75 -5.64
C SER A 54 11.02 -1.40 -6.31
N HIS A 55 9.85 -0.83 -6.01
CA HIS A 55 9.40 0.41 -6.64
C HIS A 55 9.18 1.52 -5.61
N GLN A 56 9.68 2.72 -5.90
CA GLN A 56 9.23 3.94 -5.25
C GLN A 56 8.24 4.63 -6.17
N LEU A 57 7.01 4.80 -5.72
CA LEU A 57 5.94 5.36 -6.54
C LEU A 57 6.05 6.87 -6.62
N THR A 58 5.58 7.43 -7.73
CA THR A 58 5.22 8.85 -7.82
C THR A 58 3.84 9.08 -7.20
N ALA A 59 3.50 10.34 -6.93
CA ALA A 59 2.17 10.71 -6.45
C ALA A 59 1.04 10.22 -7.38
N ALA A 60 1.24 10.34 -8.70
CA ALA A 60 0.27 9.88 -9.69
C ALA A 60 0.09 8.34 -9.67
N GLN A 61 1.18 7.59 -9.51
CA GLN A 61 1.12 6.13 -9.39
C GLN A 61 0.47 5.70 -8.07
N ALA A 62 0.78 6.38 -6.96
CA ALA A 62 0.19 6.11 -5.66
C ALA A 62 -1.33 6.34 -5.65
N GLN A 63 -1.82 7.33 -6.39
CA GLN A 63 -3.25 7.66 -6.46
C GLN A 63 -4.12 6.51 -7.00
N VAL A 64 -3.57 5.69 -7.90
CA VAL A 64 -4.24 4.49 -8.44
C VAL A 64 -4.55 3.47 -7.34
N TYR A 65 -3.77 3.48 -6.25
CA TYR A 65 -3.93 2.60 -5.09
C TYR A 65 -4.68 3.27 -3.93
N SER A 66 -5.24 4.46 -4.12
CA SER A 66 -6.15 5.07 -3.14
C SER A 66 -7.38 4.18 -2.94
N VAL A 67 -7.98 4.24 -1.75
CA VAL A 67 -9.19 3.45 -1.40
C VAL A 67 -10.28 3.64 -2.47
N ASN A 68 -10.51 4.88 -2.89
CA ASN A 68 -11.57 5.17 -3.86
C ASN A 68 -11.25 4.62 -5.26
N ALA A 69 -10.02 4.77 -5.74
CA ALA A 69 -9.65 4.28 -7.08
C ALA A 69 -9.51 2.75 -7.15
N PHE A 70 -9.07 2.12 -6.05
CA PHE A 70 -8.70 0.71 -6.05
C PHE A 70 -9.79 -0.21 -5.51
N LEU A 71 -10.49 0.18 -4.43
CA LEU A 71 -11.43 -0.69 -3.71
C LEU A 71 -12.90 -0.32 -3.90
N ASN A 72 -13.20 0.93 -4.25
CA ASN A 72 -14.56 1.46 -4.26
C ASN A 72 -15.18 1.57 -5.66
N GLN A 73 -14.77 0.73 -6.62
CA GLN A 73 -15.14 0.94 -8.03
C GLN A 73 -16.64 0.78 -8.31
N ASP A 74 -17.35 -0.01 -7.50
CA ASP A 74 -18.80 -0.18 -7.57
C ASP A 74 -19.58 0.68 -6.54
N GLY A 75 -18.87 1.51 -5.77
CA GLY A 75 -19.45 2.42 -4.78
C GLY A 75 -19.90 1.79 -3.46
N TRP A 76 -19.54 0.52 -3.17
CA TRP A 76 -20.00 -0.18 -1.96
C TRP A 76 -19.64 0.54 -0.65
N LEU A 77 -18.49 1.22 -0.58
CA LEU A 77 -18.09 1.97 0.62
C LEU A 77 -19.01 3.16 0.86
N ASN A 78 -19.36 3.89 -0.21
CA ASN A 78 -20.25 5.05 -0.13
C ASN A 78 -21.65 4.62 0.35
N ALA A 79 -22.13 3.49 -0.15
CA ALA A 79 -23.41 2.92 0.27
C ALA A 79 -23.37 2.54 1.77
N SER A 80 -22.27 1.93 2.23
CA SER A 80 -22.12 1.55 3.64
C SER A 80 -22.07 2.78 4.56
N GLU A 81 -21.35 3.83 4.17
CA GLU A 81 -21.26 5.08 4.94
C GLU A 81 -22.61 5.80 4.98
N THR A 82 -23.32 5.84 3.85
CA THR A 82 -24.67 6.42 3.77
C THR A 82 -25.63 5.70 4.72
N PHE A 83 -25.59 4.36 4.75
CA PHE A 83 -26.43 3.57 5.62
C PHE A 83 -26.10 3.76 7.11
N LEU A 84 -24.81 3.77 7.47
CA LEU A 84 -24.37 4.03 8.84
C LEU A 84 -24.78 5.44 9.31
N ASN A 85 -24.63 6.45 8.46
CA ASN A 85 -25.05 7.81 8.77
C ASN A 85 -26.56 7.92 8.94
N TRP A 86 -27.33 7.25 8.09
CA TRP A 86 -28.78 7.14 8.27
C TRP A 86 -29.14 6.47 9.59
N LEU A 87 -28.50 5.34 9.93
CA LEU A 87 -28.71 4.65 11.20
C LEU A 87 -28.44 5.56 12.39
N LEU A 88 -27.31 6.26 12.42
CA LEU A 88 -26.95 7.15 13.53
C LEU A 88 -27.93 8.32 13.72
N GLN A 89 -28.57 8.78 12.64
CA GLN A 89 -29.55 9.87 12.69
C GLN A 89 -30.96 9.40 13.06
N ASN A 90 -31.29 8.13 12.81
CA ASN A 90 -32.64 7.57 12.96
C ASN A 90 -32.69 6.45 14.02
N TRP A 91 -31.63 6.27 14.81
CA TRP A 91 -31.58 5.30 15.89
C TRP A 91 -32.51 5.75 17.03
N PRO A 92 -33.37 4.87 17.58
CA PRO A 92 -34.28 5.18 18.69
C PRO A 92 -33.58 5.67 19.96
#